data_AF-A0A7Y1VZN3-F1
#
_entry.id   AF-A0A7Y1VZN3-F1
#
_cell.length_a   1.000
_cell.length_b   1.000
_cell.length_c   1.000
_cell.angle_alpha   90.00
_cell.angle_beta   90.00
_cell.angle_gamma   90.00
#
_symmetry.space_group_name_H-M   'P 1'
#
loop_
_entity.id
_entity.type
_entity.pdbx_description
1 polymer ?
#
loop_
_entity_poly.entity_id
_entity_poly.type
_entity_poly.pdbx_seq_one_letter_code
_entity_poly.pdbx_strand_id
1 'polypeptide(L)'
;MIVFNDLEATEKIRIYDKGYKVLPEDDRSQILIDYRVGDIMIPKIPQTEALASMAQDFINAILEGKEPVSSSGSGLTVVKILEAASSSIKNDGKKIVF
;
A
#
# COMPACT_ATOMS: atom_id res chain seq x y z
N MET A 1 2.78 8.02 -10.96
CA MET A 1 2.14 8.27 -9.64
C MET A 1 0.98 7.30 -9.48
N ILE A 2 0.79 6.69 -8.31
CA ILE A 2 -0.32 5.77 -8.04
C ILE A 2 -1.16 6.35 -6.92
N VAL A 3 -2.48 6.36 -7.09
CA VAL A 3 -3.44 6.83 -6.08
C VAL A 3 -4.38 5.68 -5.74
N PHE A 4 -4.48 5.36 -4.46
CA PHE A 4 -5.50 4.47 -3.92
C PHE A 4 -6.54 5.30 -3.15
N ASN A 5 -7.82 5.09 -3.45
CA ASN A 5 -8.93 5.73 -2.76
C ASN A 5 -9.98 4.67 -2.39
N ASP A 6 -10.13 4.38 -1.10
CA ASP A 6 -11.06 3.39 -0.58
C ASP A 6 -12.51 3.88 -0.54
N LEU A 7 -12.74 5.20 -0.57
CA LEU A 7 -14.06 5.82 -0.66
C LEU A 7 -14.65 5.74 -2.07
N GLU A 8 -13.81 5.55 -3.10
CA GLU A 8 -14.25 5.35 -4.48
C GLU A 8 -14.79 3.93 -4.66
N ALA A 9 -15.97 3.79 -5.27
CA ALA A 9 -16.62 2.49 -5.42
C ALA A 9 -15.99 1.64 -6.54
N THR A 10 -15.72 2.26 -7.69
CA THR A 10 -15.34 1.56 -8.93
C THR A 10 -13.87 1.76 -9.31
N GLU A 11 -13.33 2.95 -9.08
CA GLU A 11 -11.98 3.36 -9.55
C GLU A 11 -11.01 3.50 -8.38
N LYS A 12 -10.94 2.46 -7.53
CA LYS A 12 -10.14 2.49 -6.31
C LYS A 12 -8.65 2.74 -6.54
N ILE A 13 -8.13 2.39 -7.72
CA ILE A 13 -6.73 2.59 -8.09
C ILE A 13 -6.65 3.38 -9.39
N ARG A 14 -5.94 4.50 -9.37
CA ARG A 14 -5.61 5.28 -10.58
C ARG A 14 -4.09 5.34 -10.72
N ILE A 15 -3.58 4.88 -11.87
CA ILE A 15 -2.17 4.90 -12.21
C ILE A 15 -1.96 6.02 -13.23
N TYR A 16 -1.20 7.03 -12.85
CA TYR A 16 -0.88 8.15 -13.71
C TYR A 16 0.55 7.97 -14.25
N ASP A 17 0.68 7.83 -15.56
CA ASP A 17 1.96 7.95 -16.24
C ASP A 17 2.34 9.44 -16.28
N LYS A 18 3.10 9.90 -15.28
CA LYS A 18 3.61 11.26 -15.20
C LYS A 18 5.13 11.19 -15.20
N GLY A 19 5.75 11.92 -16.11
CA GLY A 19 7.19 12.07 -16.20
C GLY A 19 7.55 13.54 -16.39
N TYR A 20 8.81 13.88 -16.15
CA TYR A 20 9.34 15.18 -16.51
C TYR A 20 10.62 14.98 -17.33
N LYS A 21 10.90 15.93 -18.23
CA LYS A 21 12.19 16.02 -18.92
C LYS A 21 12.92 17.24 -18.44
N VAL A 22 14.20 17.06 -18.10
CA VAL A 22 15.11 18.17 -17.84
C VAL A 22 15.69 18.57 -19.19
N LEU A 23 15.42 19.81 -19.62
CA LEU A 23 15.99 20.36 -20.85
C LEU A 23 17.48 20.69 -20.64
N PRO A 24 18.33 20.59 -21.67
CA PRO A 24 19.77 20.89 -21.56
C PRO A 24 20.01 22.33 -21.09
N GLU A 25 21.01 22.52 -20.21
CA GLU A 25 21.43 23.82 -19.69
C GLU A 25 22.21 24.63 -20.74
N ASP A 26 21.52 25.19 -21.72
CA ASP A 26 22.05 26.34 -22.45
C ASP A 26 21.45 27.62 -21.85
N ASP A 27 22.30 28.29 -21.08
CA ASP A 27 22.09 29.53 -20.32
C ASP A 27 21.37 29.45 -18.95
N ARG A 28 22.16 29.78 -17.93
CA ARG A 28 21.78 29.91 -16.51
C ARG A 28 20.72 31.01 -16.34
N SER A 29 19.44 30.65 -16.41
CA SER A 29 18.41 31.40 -15.66
C SER A 29 17.11 30.65 -15.43
N GLN A 30 16.78 29.59 -16.17
CA GLN A 30 15.49 28.91 -16.00
C GLN A 30 15.62 27.41 -16.27
N ILE A 31 15.66 26.59 -15.22
CA ILE A 31 15.40 25.15 -15.34
C ILE A 31 13.93 25.02 -15.75
N LEU A 32 13.67 24.97 -17.05
CA LEU A 32 12.35 24.70 -17.60
C LEU A 32 12.08 23.21 -17.44
N ILE A 33 11.29 22.86 -16.43
CA ILE A 33 10.80 21.49 -16.22
C ILE A 33 9.60 21.28 -17.15
N ASP A 34 9.76 20.46 -18.18
CA ASP A 34 8.64 20.05 -19.03
C ASP A 34 7.90 18.89 -18.36
N TYR A 35 6.66 19.13 -17.93
CA TYR A 35 5.80 18.13 -17.30
C TYR A 35 4.99 17.40 -18.37
N ARG A 36 5.31 16.12 -18.61
CA ARG A 36 4.47 15.25 -19.44
C ARG A 36 3.41 14.59 -18.57
N VAL A 37 2.15 14.82 -18.90
CA VAL A 37 1.02 14.01 -18.45
C VAL A 37 0.76 12.98 -19.54
N GLY A 38 1.14 11.73 -19.28
CA GLY A 38 0.79 10.57 -20.09
C GLY A 38 -0.58 10.01 -19.70
N ASP A 39 -0.77 8.72 -19.97
CA ASP A 39 -2.06 8.05 -19.79
C ASP A 39 -2.44 7.86 -18.32
N ILE A 40 -3.75 7.77 -18.09
CA ILE A 40 -4.32 7.30 -16.82
C ILE A 40 -4.83 5.89 -17.04
N MET A 41 -4.31 4.94 -16.27
CA MET A 41 -4.78 3.56 -16.26
C MET A 41 -5.57 3.29 -14.98
N ILE A 42 -6.77 2.74 -15.14
CA ILE A 42 -7.67 2.36 -14.06
C ILE A 42 -7.92 0.85 -14.16
N PRO A 43 -7.13 0.02 -13.46
CA PRO A 43 -7.29 -1.43 -13.53
C PRO A 43 -8.63 -1.85 -12.92
N LYS A 44 -9.29 -2.83 -13.55
CA LYS A 44 -10.47 -3.47 -12.97
C LYS A 44 -10.05 -4.35 -11.81
N ILE A 45 -10.44 -3.96 -10.59
CA ILE A 45 -10.22 -4.77 -9.38
C ILE A 45 -11.51 -5.53 -9.06
N PRO A 46 -11.48 -6.87 -8.93
CA PRO A 46 -12.62 -7.62 -8.45
C PRO A 46 -13.03 -7.13 -7.06
N GLN A 47 -14.30 -6.77 -6.88
CA GLN A 47 -14.84 -6.58 -5.55
C GLN A 47 -15.28 -7.93 -5.01
N THR A 48 -14.53 -8.44 -4.04
CA THR A 48 -14.93 -9.57 -3.21
C THR A 48 -15.23 -9.08 -1.81
N GLU A 49 -16.21 -9.70 -1.16
CA GLU A 49 -16.52 -9.39 0.24
C GLU A 49 -15.38 -9.92 1.11
N ALA A 50 -14.80 -9.03 1.93
CA ALA A 50 -13.54 -9.30 2.63
C ALA A 50 -13.66 -10.43 3.65
N LEU A 51 -14.78 -10.50 4.37
CA LEU A 51 -15.04 -11.54 5.38
C LEU A 51 -15.20 -12.92 4.71
N ALA A 52 -15.87 -12.99 3.57
CA ALA A 52 -16.02 -14.21 2.78
C ALA A 52 -14.67 -14.70 2.26
N SER A 53 -13.82 -13.81 1.76
CA SER A 53 -12.46 -14.19 1.34
C SER A 53 -11.62 -14.72 2.51
N MET A 54 -11.71 -14.10 3.69
CA MET A 54 -11.01 -14.56 4.90
C MET A 54 -11.55 -15.91 5.39
N ALA A 55 -12.87 -16.10 5.44
CA ALA A 55 -13.48 -17.36 5.82
C ALA A 55 -13.10 -18.50 4.85
N GLN A 56 -13.04 -18.21 3.56
CA GLN A 56 -12.62 -19.18 2.55
C GLN A 56 -11.15 -19.58 2.73
N ASP A 57 -10.26 -18.63 2.98
CA ASP A 57 -8.84 -18.90 3.26
C ASP A 57 -8.67 -19.81 4.49
N PHE A 58 -9.43 -19.54 5.55
CA PHE A 58 -9.44 -20.36 6.77
C PHE A 58 -9.92 -21.80 6.50
N ILE A 59 -11.01 -21.97 5.74
CA ILE A 59 -11.51 -23.30 5.36
C ILE A 59 -10.46 -24.05 4.53
N ASN A 60 -9.85 -23.38 3.55
CA ASN A 60 -8.82 -23.99 2.69
C ASN A 60 -7.59 -24.41 3.50
N ALA A 61 -7.17 -23.60 4.47
CA ALA A 61 -6.07 -23.95 5.38
C ALA A 61 -6.35 -25.24 6.15
N ILE A 62 -7.58 -25.44 6.63
CA ILE A 62 -7.99 -26.67 7.32
C ILE A 62 -8.00 -27.87 6.37
N LEU A 63 -8.62 -27.73 5.20
CA LEU A 63 -8.80 -28.83 4.25
C LEU A 63 -7.50 -29.26 3.58
N GLU A 64 -6.64 -28.30 3.24
CA GLU A 64 -5.41 -28.53 2.49
C GLU A 64 -4.15 -28.61 3.37
N GLY A 65 -4.28 -28.35 4.67
CA GLY A 65 -3.16 -28.31 5.61
C GLY A 65 -2.15 -27.21 5.29
N LYS A 66 -2.59 -26.12 4.65
CA LYS A 66 -1.76 -24.97 4.28
C LYS A 66 -1.80 -23.90 5.35
N GLU A 67 -0.75 -23.09 5.42
CA GLU A 67 -0.73 -21.92 6.28
C GLU A 67 -1.67 -20.84 5.69
N PRO A 68 -2.66 -20.34 6.46
CA PRO A 68 -3.53 -19.27 5.99
C PRO A 68 -2.74 -17.96 5.84
N VAL A 69 -3.24 -17.04 5.02
CA VAL A 69 -2.63 -15.72 4.84
C VAL A 69 -2.56 -14.97 6.18
N SER A 70 -3.59 -15.12 7.00
CA SER A 70 -3.66 -14.57 8.37
C SER A 70 -3.21 -15.60 9.41
N SER A 71 -1.93 -16.01 9.36
CA SER A 71 -1.37 -17.00 10.27
C SER A 71 -1.08 -16.47 11.69
N SER A 72 -0.74 -17.38 12.60
CA SER A 72 -0.32 -17.02 13.96
C SER A 72 0.95 -16.18 13.98
N GLY A 73 1.87 -16.40 13.02
CA GLY A 73 3.11 -15.63 12.90
C GLY A 73 2.86 -14.17 12.51
N SER A 74 1.96 -13.93 11.55
CA SER A 74 1.56 -12.58 11.18
C SER A 74 0.81 -11.90 12.33
N GLY A 75 -0.09 -12.62 13.00
CA GLY A 75 -0.79 -12.14 14.20
C GLY A 75 0.15 -11.71 15.33
N LEU A 76 1.14 -12.56 15.67
CA LEU A 76 2.15 -12.24 16.69
C LEU A 76 2.96 -10.99 16.32
N THR A 77 3.35 -10.88 15.05
CA THR A 77 4.11 -9.72 14.55
C THR A 77 3.31 -8.42 14.70
N VAL A 78 2.02 -8.44 14.34
CA VAL A 78 1.14 -7.28 14.51
C VAL A 78 1.03 -6.87 15.98
N VAL A 79 0.81 -7.83 16.88
CA VAL A 79 0.70 -7.54 18.32
C VAL A 79 1.99 -6.89 18.84
N LYS A 80 3.16 -7.44 18.50
CA LYS A 80 4.45 -6.87 18.88
C LYS A 80 4.65 -5.43 18.38
N ILE A 81 4.25 -5.15 17.13
CA ILE A 81 4.30 -3.79 16.56
C ILE A 81 3.42 -2.84 17.38
N LEU A 82 2.19 -3.25 17.70
CA LEU A 82 1.24 -2.43 18.46
C LEU A 82 1.74 -2.15 19.88
N GLU A 83 2.30 -3.15 20.55
CA GLU A 83 2.91 -3.00 21.87
C GLU A 83 4.11 -2.04 21.84
N ALA A 84 4.98 -2.19 20.85
CA ALA A 84 6.14 -1.32 20.66
C ALA A 84 5.74 0.12 20.33
N ALA A 85 4.73 0.33 19.49
CA ALA A 85 4.19 1.64 19.17
C ALA A 85 3.59 2.30 20.43
N SER A 86 2.81 1.55 21.23
CA SER A 86 2.26 2.06 22.49
C SER A 86 3.35 2.46 23.48
N SER A 87 4.40 1.65 23.60
CA SER A 87 5.56 1.95 24.44
C SER A 87 6.33 3.17 23.93
N SER A 88 6.52 3.29 22.61
CA SER A 88 7.17 4.45 21.99
C SER A 88 6.44 5.75 22.29
N ILE A 89 5.11 5.78 22.15
CA ILE A 89 4.27 6.95 22.44
C ILE A 89 4.41 7.37 23.91
N LYS A 90 4.40 6.42 24.85
CA LYS A 90 4.59 6.70 26.28
C LYS A 90 5.97 7.23 26.64
N ASN A 91 6.96 7.03 25.75
CA ASN A 91 8.35 7.41 25.94
C ASN A 91 8.77 8.51 24.95
N ASP A 92 7.88 9.45 24.64
CA ASP A 92 8.14 10.61 23.78
C ASP A 92 8.70 10.24 22.40
N GLY A 93 8.17 9.18 21.79
CA GLY A 93 8.56 8.74 20.45
C GLY A 93 9.91 8.01 20.38
N LYS A 94 10.44 7.52 21.51
CA LYS A 94 11.66 6.69 21.50
C LYS A 94 11.46 5.42 20.68
N LYS A 95 12.51 5.00 19.96
CA LYS A 95 12.54 3.74 19.21
C LYS A 95 12.47 2.54 20.16
N ILE A 96 11.54 1.62 19.92
CA ILE A 96 11.39 0.35 20.63
C ILE A 96 11.71 -0.81 19.66
N VAL A 97 12.47 -1.80 20.12
CA VAL A 97 12.85 -3.01 19.33
C VAL A 97 12.02 -4.19 19.83
N PHE A 98 11.50 -5.03 18.92
CA PHE A 98 10.58 -6.14 19.21
C PHE A 98 10.71 -7.32 18.22
#